data_AF-A0A0S7EUX8-F1
#
_entry.id   AF-A0A0S7EUX8-F1
#
_cell.length_a   1.000
_cell.length_b   1.000
_cell.length_c   1.000
_cell.angle_alpha   90.00
_cell.angle_beta   90.00
_cell.angle_gamma   90.00
#
_symmetry.space_group_name_H-M   'P 1'
#
loop_
_entity.id
_entity.type
_entity.pdbx_description
1 polymer ?
#
loop_
_entity_poly.entity_id
_entity_poly.type
_entity_poly.pdbx_seq_one_letter_code
_entity_poly.pdbx_strand_id
1 'polypeptide(L)'
;MILRKCPSQRSAEDIEVIYEELLHVKAAAHLSSSVRKELAAVLVFESHVKSGTVLFSQGDKGTSWYIIWKGSVNVITHGKGIVTTLHEGEDFGQLALLNDAPRAATIILREDNCHFLRVDKQDFIRILKDVEANTVRLEEHGKTVLVLEKSADCNGQGGAAANSKYTVMSGTPEKILEHLLDTLKLDSNGNDPIGESEPHPQAFLIFQMIRHS
;
A
#
# COMPACT_ATOMS: atom_id res chain seq x y z
N MET A 1 16.94 8.93 14.67
CA MET A 1 16.25 7.91 13.84
C MET A 1 15.17 8.61 13.04
N ILE A 2 15.16 8.45 11.71
CA ILE A 2 14.31 9.21 10.77
C ILE A 2 12.80 9.01 11.07
N LEU A 3 12.41 7.80 11.48
CA LEU A 3 11.03 7.46 11.90
C LEU A 3 10.48 8.33 13.05
N ARG A 4 11.35 8.91 13.89
CA ARG A 4 10.93 9.80 14.99
C ARG A 4 10.69 11.25 14.55
N LYS A 5 11.09 11.63 13.32
CA LYS A 5 10.77 12.95 12.77
C LYS A 5 9.25 13.04 12.56
N CYS A 6 8.69 14.22 12.85
CA CYS A 6 7.29 14.49 12.53
C CYS A 6 7.07 14.33 11.00
N PRO A 7 5.93 13.77 10.55
CA PRO A 7 5.60 13.65 9.13
C PRO A 7 5.85 14.93 8.31
N SER A 8 5.47 16.09 8.85
CA SER A 8 5.63 17.41 8.22
C SER A 8 7.08 17.91 8.09
N GLN A 9 8.04 17.24 8.71
CA GLN A 9 9.45 17.63 8.74
C GLN A 9 10.35 16.67 7.96
N ARG A 10 9.78 15.67 7.27
CA ARG A 10 10.54 14.70 6.48
C ARG A 10 10.93 15.27 5.13
N SER A 11 12.19 15.13 4.75
CA SER A 11 12.63 15.40 3.38
C SER A 11 12.22 14.26 2.43
N ALA A 12 12.40 14.46 1.12
CA ALA A 12 12.15 13.41 0.14
C ALA A 12 13.07 12.19 0.37
N GLU A 13 14.32 12.43 0.78
CA GLU A 13 15.29 11.38 1.13
C GLU A 13 14.86 10.63 2.41
N ASP A 14 14.34 11.34 3.41
CA ASP A 14 13.82 10.71 4.62
C ASP A 14 12.66 9.74 4.30
N ILE A 15 11.76 10.16 3.40
CA ILE A 15 10.61 9.34 2.96
C ILE A 15 11.11 8.10 2.21
N GLU A 16 12.08 8.24 1.32
CA GLU A 16 12.63 7.13 0.56
C GLU A 16 13.30 6.10 1.49
N VAL A 17 14.06 6.55 2.50
CA VAL A 17 14.64 5.64 3.49
C VAL A 17 13.56 4.90 4.28
N ILE A 18 12.49 5.58 4.71
CA ILE A 18 11.38 4.90 5.40
C ILE A 18 10.68 3.90 4.48
N TYR A 19 10.49 4.26 3.20
CA TYR A 19 9.89 3.36 2.22
C TYR A 19 10.70 2.06 2.05
N GLU A 20 12.03 2.17 1.98
CA GLU A 20 12.92 1.01 1.91
C GLU A 20 12.82 0.13 3.16
N GLU A 21 12.67 0.72 4.34
CA GLU A 21 12.43 -0.03 5.58
C GLU A 21 11.08 -0.77 5.55
N LEU A 22 10.03 -0.15 4.99
CA LEU A 22 8.70 -0.78 4.86
C LEU A 22 8.69 -1.98 3.92
N LEU A 23 9.65 -2.11 2.98
CA LEU A 23 9.78 -3.31 2.14
C LEU A 23 10.03 -4.57 2.96
N HIS A 24 10.64 -4.43 4.14
CA HIS A 24 11.03 -5.55 5.00
C HIS A 24 9.95 -5.91 6.04
N VAL A 25 8.86 -5.14 6.11
CA VAL A 25 7.79 -5.32 7.09
C VAL A 25 6.69 -6.22 6.51
N LYS A 26 6.44 -7.36 7.18
CA LYS A 26 5.42 -8.34 6.75
C LYS A 26 4.03 -7.72 6.53
N ALA A 27 3.56 -6.88 7.45
CA ALA A 27 2.28 -6.19 7.31
C ALA A 27 2.18 -5.27 6.08
N ALA A 28 3.32 -4.78 5.57
CA ALA A 28 3.38 -3.90 4.40
C ALA A 28 3.68 -4.65 3.09
N ALA A 29 4.01 -5.95 3.15
CA ALA A 29 4.41 -6.74 1.98
C ALA A 29 3.32 -6.86 0.91
N HIS A 30 2.04 -6.81 1.31
CA HIS A 30 0.90 -6.88 0.38
C HIS A 30 0.47 -5.52 -0.17
N LEU A 31 1.12 -4.44 0.26
CA LEU A 31 0.79 -3.09 -0.17
C LEU A 31 1.55 -2.73 -1.45
N SER A 32 0.88 -2.02 -2.37
CA SER A 32 1.53 -1.49 -3.57
C SER A 32 2.62 -0.48 -3.21
N SER A 33 3.54 -0.24 -4.15
CA SER A 33 4.62 0.72 -3.95
C SER A 33 4.10 2.14 -3.70
N SER A 34 3.01 2.52 -4.38
CA SER A 34 2.29 3.79 -4.17
C SER A 34 1.82 3.92 -2.72
N VAL A 35 1.14 2.90 -2.20
CA VAL A 35 0.66 2.88 -0.80
C VAL A 35 1.80 2.93 0.19
N ARG A 36 2.86 2.15 -0.01
CA ARG A 36 4.02 2.17 0.89
C ARG A 36 4.68 3.55 0.94
N LYS A 37 4.75 4.25 -0.20
CA LYS A 37 5.32 5.61 -0.27
C LYS A 37 4.45 6.64 0.44
N GLU A 38 3.13 6.56 0.27
CA GLU A 38 2.17 7.38 1.04
C GLU A 38 2.26 7.11 2.54
N LEU A 39 2.34 5.83 2.93
CA LEU A 39 2.55 5.43 4.32
C LEU A 39 3.85 6.01 4.89
N ALA A 40 4.96 5.91 4.16
CA ALA A 40 6.24 6.46 4.58
C ALA A 40 6.16 7.98 4.89
N ALA A 41 5.33 8.71 4.15
CA ALA A 41 5.09 10.13 4.39
C ALA A 41 4.31 10.41 5.69
N VAL A 42 3.38 9.54 6.10
CA VAL A 42 2.44 9.81 7.20
C VAL A 42 2.69 9.04 8.49
N LEU A 43 3.41 7.92 8.44
CA LEU A 43 3.60 7.04 9.60
C LEU A 43 4.19 7.80 10.79
N VAL A 44 3.67 7.56 11.98
CA VAL A 44 4.16 8.15 13.23
C VAL A 44 4.80 7.05 14.08
N PHE A 45 6.04 7.26 14.52
CA PHE A 45 6.68 6.35 15.45
C PHE A 45 6.14 6.58 16.87
N GLU A 46 5.67 5.50 17.51
CA GLU A 46 5.14 5.50 18.86
C GLU A 46 5.86 4.46 19.71
N SER A 47 6.25 4.82 20.93
CA SER A 47 7.01 3.93 21.83
C SER A 47 6.41 3.90 23.23
N HIS A 48 6.35 2.71 23.80
CA HIS A 48 5.81 2.47 25.13
C HIS A 48 6.80 1.63 25.95
N VAL A 49 7.13 2.09 27.15
CA VAL A 49 8.23 1.51 27.93
C VAL A 49 7.80 0.27 28.71
N LYS A 50 6.57 0.23 29.22
CA LYS A 50 6.15 -0.73 30.24
C LYS A 50 5.19 -1.80 29.70
N SER A 51 5.47 -3.06 29.98
CA SER A 51 4.55 -4.18 29.80
C SER A 51 3.24 -3.96 30.58
N GLY A 52 2.13 -4.49 30.07
CA GLY A 52 0.81 -4.29 30.65
C GLY A 52 0.18 -2.92 30.31
N THR A 53 0.88 -2.04 29.59
CA THR A 53 0.28 -0.79 29.09
C THR A 53 -0.85 -1.12 28.12
N VAL A 54 -2.03 -0.53 28.34
CA VAL A 54 -3.18 -0.66 27.44
C VAL A 54 -3.05 0.38 26.33
N LEU A 55 -2.99 -0.07 25.08
CA LEU A 55 -2.88 0.82 23.93
C LEU A 55 -4.25 1.38 23.52
N PHE A 56 -5.28 0.54 23.55
CA PHE A 56 -6.68 0.92 23.51
C PHE A 56 -7.56 -0.23 24.03
N SER A 57 -8.78 0.10 24.42
CA SER A 57 -9.75 -0.85 24.97
C SER A 57 -10.82 -1.23 23.96
N GLN A 58 -11.39 -2.44 24.13
CA GLN A 58 -12.60 -2.84 23.44
C GLN A 58 -13.72 -1.82 23.72
N GLY A 59 -14.44 -1.41 22.67
CA GLY A 59 -15.47 -0.38 22.75
C GLY A 59 -14.98 1.04 22.50
N ASP A 60 -13.68 1.30 22.53
CA ASP A 60 -13.14 2.62 22.20
C ASP A 60 -13.39 2.99 20.74
N LYS A 61 -13.42 4.29 20.43
CA LYS A 61 -13.47 4.75 19.04
C LYS A 61 -12.17 4.36 18.31
N GLY A 62 -12.29 3.80 17.11
CA GLY A 62 -11.13 3.56 16.25
C GLY A 62 -10.53 4.86 15.73
N THR A 63 -9.33 5.22 16.18
CA THR A 63 -8.62 6.45 15.78
C THR A 63 -7.35 6.22 14.98
N SER A 64 -6.72 5.05 15.12
CA SER A 64 -5.44 4.75 14.44
C SER A 64 -5.29 3.26 14.09
N TRP A 65 -4.45 2.97 13.11
CA TRP A 65 -3.95 1.65 12.75
C TRP A 65 -2.48 1.53 13.16
N TYR A 66 -2.05 0.33 13.54
CA TYR A 66 -0.72 0.11 14.13
C TYR A 66 -0.03 -1.07 13.45
N ILE A 67 1.27 -0.92 13.23
CA ILE A 67 2.21 -1.99 12.87
C ILE A 67 3.20 -2.15 14.02
N ILE A 68 3.47 -3.38 14.45
CA ILE A 68 4.43 -3.68 15.51
C ILE A 68 5.83 -3.62 14.92
N TRP A 69 6.56 -2.56 15.26
CA TRP A 69 7.95 -2.38 14.85
C TRP A 69 8.92 -3.14 15.76
N LYS A 70 8.58 -3.26 17.04
CA LYS A 70 9.35 -4.05 18.01
C LYS A 70 8.44 -4.51 19.14
N GLY A 71 8.61 -5.76 19.53
CA GLY A 71 7.98 -6.35 20.71
C GLY A 71 6.70 -7.12 20.37
N SER A 72 5.80 -7.23 21.34
CA SER A 72 4.59 -8.04 21.22
C SER A 72 3.43 -7.49 22.06
N VAL A 73 2.21 -7.81 21.64
CA VAL A 73 0.97 -7.39 22.30
C VAL A 73 -0.03 -8.54 22.40
N ASN A 74 -0.85 -8.53 23.45
CA ASN A 74 -1.97 -9.44 23.61
C ASN A 74 -3.26 -8.78 23.11
N VAL A 75 -4.04 -9.56 22.35
CA VAL A 75 -5.39 -9.20 21.89
C VAL A 75 -6.40 -9.83 22.83
N ILE A 76 -7.16 -9.01 23.53
CA ILE A 76 -8.09 -9.45 24.59
C ILE A 76 -9.51 -9.08 24.21
N THR A 77 -10.44 -10.01 24.37
CA THR A 77 -11.88 -9.74 24.17
C THR A 77 -12.68 -10.09 25.42
N HIS A 78 -13.72 -9.29 25.69
CA HIS A 78 -14.63 -9.52 26.79
C HIS A 78 -15.25 -10.92 26.71
N GLY A 79 -15.18 -11.67 27.81
CA GLY A 79 -15.72 -13.03 27.91
C GLY A 79 -14.84 -14.14 27.31
N LYS A 80 -13.73 -13.82 26.63
CA LYS A 80 -12.79 -14.84 26.11
C LYS A 80 -11.36 -14.71 26.64
N GLY A 81 -11.01 -13.59 27.27
CA GLY A 81 -9.64 -13.34 27.73
C GLY A 81 -8.69 -13.09 26.55
N ILE A 82 -7.44 -13.56 26.65
CA ILE A 82 -6.45 -13.45 25.58
C ILE A 82 -6.84 -14.37 24.43
N VAL A 83 -7.16 -13.79 23.27
CA VAL A 83 -7.56 -14.52 22.06
C VAL A 83 -6.34 -14.88 21.22
N THR A 84 -5.38 -13.97 21.12
CA THR A 84 -4.11 -14.19 20.41
C THR A 84 -3.03 -13.22 20.90
N THR A 85 -1.78 -13.46 20.50
CA THR A 85 -0.65 -12.56 20.69
C THR A 85 -0.08 -12.20 19.33
N LEU A 86 0.12 -10.90 19.11
CA LEU A 86 0.74 -10.36 17.90
C LEU A 86 2.19 -9.96 18.17
N HIS A 87 3.03 -10.11 17.16
CA HIS A 87 4.49 -9.97 17.24
C HIS A 87 5.01 -8.97 16.20
N GLU A 88 6.30 -8.68 16.26
CA GLU A 88 7.00 -7.82 15.31
C GLU A 88 6.66 -8.17 13.84
N GLY A 89 6.40 -7.13 13.06
CA GLY A 89 5.99 -7.22 11.66
C GLY A 89 4.48 -7.43 11.44
N GLU A 90 3.70 -7.73 12.47
CA GLU A 90 2.24 -7.83 12.40
C GLU A 90 1.55 -6.49 12.66
N ASP A 91 0.30 -6.36 12.22
CA ASP A 91 -0.51 -5.15 12.37
C ASP A 91 -1.85 -5.40 13.07
N PHE A 92 -2.47 -4.33 13.56
CA PHE A 92 -3.79 -4.40 14.18
C PHE A 92 -4.53 -3.06 14.19
N GLY A 93 -5.84 -3.13 14.41
CA GLY A 93 -6.69 -1.95 14.60
C GLY A 93 -7.34 -1.40 13.32
N GLN A 94 -7.07 -1.96 12.15
CA GLN A 94 -7.67 -1.51 10.88
C GLN A 94 -9.19 -1.66 10.82
N LEU A 95 -9.75 -2.72 11.41
CA LEU A 95 -11.20 -3.03 11.31
C LEU A 95 -12.11 -1.91 11.84
N ALA A 96 -11.71 -1.26 12.94
CA ALA A 96 -12.47 -0.15 13.51
C ALA A 96 -12.44 1.12 12.64
N LEU A 97 -11.40 1.26 11.81
CA LEU A 97 -11.29 2.38 10.86
C LEU A 97 -12.14 2.13 9.63
N LEU A 98 -12.08 0.92 9.08
CA LEU A 98 -12.82 0.50 7.88
C LEU A 98 -14.33 0.53 8.08
N ASN A 99 -14.80 0.01 9.21
CA ASN A 99 -16.24 -0.14 9.47
C ASN A 99 -16.85 1.04 10.21
N ASP A 100 -16.06 2.08 10.51
CA ASP A 100 -16.42 3.16 11.42
C ASP A 100 -17.08 2.67 12.72
N ALA A 101 -16.54 1.58 13.27
CA ALA A 101 -17.10 0.85 14.41
C ALA A 101 -16.19 0.94 15.64
N PRO A 102 -16.72 0.69 16.85
CA PRO A 102 -15.89 0.57 18.06
C PRO A 102 -14.83 -0.54 17.95
N ARG A 103 -13.75 -0.43 18.73
CA ARG A 103 -12.71 -1.47 18.83
C ARG A 103 -13.32 -2.80 19.25
N ALA A 104 -13.05 -3.86 18.50
CA ALA A 104 -13.54 -5.21 18.80
C ALA A 104 -12.78 -5.92 19.92
N ALA A 105 -11.60 -5.42 20.29
CA ALA A 105 -10.71 -6.01 21.28
C ALA A 105 -9.87 -4.94 21.98
N THR A 106 -9.38 -5.26 23.18
CA THR A 106 -8.37 -4.50 23.93
C THR A 106 -6.99 -4.96 23.51
N ILE A 107 -6.05 -4.03 23.32
CA ILE A 107 -4.65 -4.31 23.03
C ILE A 107 -3.80 -3.94 24.24
N ILE A 108 -3.04 -4.89 24.76
CA ILE A 108 -2.15 -4.70 25.90
C ILE A 108 -0.74 -5.14 25.54
N LEU A 109 0.26 -4.33 25.88
CA LEU A 109 1.66 -4.69 25.72
C LEU A 109 2.00 -5.95 26.51
N ARG A 110 2.66 -6.90 25.85
CA ARG A 110 3.10 -8.15 26.48
C ARG A 110 4.48 -8.01 27.13
N GLU A 111 5.32 -7.12 26.62
CA GLU A 111 6.68 -6.90 27.11
C GLU A 111 7.05 -5.41 27.20
N ASP A 112 8.21 -5.13 27.77
CA ASP A 112 8.74 -3.77 27.91
C ASP A 112 9.34 -3.28 26.59
N ASN A 113 9.36 -1.96 26.41
CA ASN A 113 9.98 -1.27 25.27
C ASN A 113 9.42 -1.69 23.90
N CYS A 114 8.09 -1.74 23.76
CA CYS A 114 7.44 -1.96 22.47
C CYS A 114 7.44 -0.67 21.62
N HIS A 115 7.66 -0.83 20.33
CA HIS A 115 7.64 0.24 19.34
C HIS A 115 6.61 -0.06 18.26
N PHE A 116 5.89 0.96 17.82
CA PHE A 116 4.85 0.86 16.82
C PHE A 116 5.02 1.92 15.74
N LEU A 117 4.62 1.58 14.52
CA LEU A 117 4.32 2.57 13.49
C LEU A 117 2.81 2.78 13.47
N ARG A 118 2.37 4.01 13.64
CA ARG A 118 0.97 4.39 13.77
C ARG A 118 0.53 5.24 12.58
N VAL A 119 -0.64 4.94 12.03
CA VAL A 119 -1.31 5.76 11.02
C VAL A 119 -2.62 6.25 11.58
N ASP A 120 -2.88 7.55 11.49
CA ASP A 120 -4.12 8.14 11.95
C ASP A 120 -5.28 7.89 11.00
N LYS A 121 -6.51 7.84 11.53
CA LYS A 121 -7.71 7.50 10.76
C LYS A 121 -7.88 8.35 9.50
N GLN A 122 -7.57 9.65 9.59
CA GLN A 122 -7.72 10.57 8.46
C GLN A 122 -6.76 10.20 7.33
N ASP A 123 -5.48 9.95 7.66
CA ASP A 123 -4.48 9.53 6.69
C ASP A 123 -4.80 8.13 6.14
N PHE A 124 -5.20 7.19 7.00
CA PHE A 124 -5.60 5.85 6.59
C PHE A 124 -6.74 5.86 5.56
N ILE A 125 -7.80 6.63 5.83
CA ILE A 125 -8.94 6.75 4.90
C ILE A 125 -8.53 7.47 3.62
N ARG A 126 -7.70 8.51 3.69
CA ARG A 126 -7.20 9.22 2.50
C ARG A 126 -6.43 8.26 1.60
N ILE A 127 -5.45 7.54 2.16
CA ILE A 127 -4.62 6.60 1.41
C ILE A 127 -5.49 5.51 0.76
N LEU A 128 -6.47 4.95 1.48
CA LEU A 128 -7.39 3.96 0.89
C LEU A 128 -8.20 4.54 -0.28
N LYS A 129 -8.72 5.75 -0.15
CA LYS A 129 -9.45 6.42 -1.24
C LYS A 129 -8.57 6.69 -2.44
N ASP A 130 -7.31 7.07 -2.22
CA ASP A 130 -6.36 7.32 -3.30
C ASP A 130 -6.03 6.01 -4.04
N VAL A 131 -5.92 4.89 -3.32
CA VAL A 131 -5.79 3.55 -3.93
C VAL A 131 -7.00 3.20 -4.78
N GLU A 132 -8.21 3.36 -4.25
CA GLU A 132 -9.44 3.09 -5.00
C GLU A 132 -9.58 4.00 -6.21
N ALA A 133 -9.24 5.29 -6.09
CA ALA A 133 -9.30 6.26 -7.17
C ALA A 133 -8.24 6.03 -8.26
N ASN A 134 -7.09 5.44 -7.88
CA ASN A 134 -6.01 5.12 -8.81
C ASN A 134 -6.14 3.69 -9.38
N THR A 135 -7.05 2.86 -8.88
CA THR A 135 -7.27 1.50 -9.38
C THR A 135 -8.44 1.45 -10.35
N VAL A 136 -8.20 1.04 -11.59
CA VAL A 136 -9.26 0.76 -12.57
C VAL A 136 -9.45 -0.75 -12.66
N ARG A 137 -10.69 -1.22 -12.49
CA ARG A 137 -11.07 -2.62 -12.64
C ARG A 137 -11.98 -2.76 -13.85
N LEU A 138 -11.56 -3.53 -14.83
CA LEU A 138 -12.40 -3.94 -15.96
C LEU A 138 -13.08 -5.24 -15.60
N GLU A 139 -14.40 -5.27 -15.72
CA GLU A 139 -15.22 -6.44 -15.44
C GLU A 139 -15.93 -6.94 -16.69
N GLU A 140 -15.90 -8.25 -16.90
CA GLU A 140 -16.68 -8.92 -17.93
C GLU A 140 -17.46 -10.07 -17.29
N HIS A 141 -18.76 -10.16 -17.59
CA HIS A 141 -19.65 -11.19 -17.04
C HIS A 141 -19.63 -11.26 -15.50
N GLY A 142 -19.45 -10.12 -14.82
CA GLY A 142 -19.39 -10.03 -13.37
C GLY A 142 -18.09 -10.55 -12.75
N LYS A 143 -17.03 -10.70 -13.54
CA LYS A 143 -15.68 -11.05 -13.06
C LYS A 143 -14.69 -9.95 -13.44
N THR A 144 -13.82 -9.56 -12.51
CA THR A 144 -12.70 -8.67 -12.81
C THR A 144 -11.70 -9.39 -13.72
N VAL A 145 -11.52 -8.87 -14.94
CA VAL A 145 -10.66 -9.46 -15.97
C VAL A 145 -9.36 -8.68 -16.19
N LEU A 146 -9.29 -7.43 -15.76
CA LEU A 146 -8.06 -6.63 -15.78
C LEU A 146 -8.11 -5.59 -14.65
N VAL A 147 -7.00 -5.43 -13.94
CA VAL A 147 -6.78 -4.43 -12.89
C VAL A 147 -5.60 -3.58 -13.31
N LEU A 148 -5.83 -2.28 -13.39
CA LEU A 148 -4.84 -1.28 -13.76
C LEU A 148 -4.63 -0.30 -12.59
N GLU A 149 -3.41 0.16 -12.39
CA GLU A 149 -3.07 1.24 -11.47
C GLU A 149 -2.63 2.48 -12.25
N LYS A 150 -3.18 3.64 -11.92
CA LYS A 150 -2.81 4.91 -12.53
C LYS A 150 -1.46 5.38 -11.99
N SER A 151 -0.51 5.67 -12.88
CA SER A 151 0.79 6.25 -12.52
C SER A 151 0.61 7.71 -12.02
N ALA A 152 1.30 8.03 -10.91
CA ALA A 152 1.10 9.28 -10.16
C ALA A 152 1.60 10.55 -10.89
N ASP A 153 2.34 10.44 -11.98
CA ASP A 153 3.05 11.56 -12.63
C ASP A 153 2.18 12.47 -13.53
N CYS A 154 0.85 12.40 -13.44
CA CYS A 154 -0.04 13.07 -14.40
C CYS A 154 -0.77 14.33 -13.87
N ASN A 155 -0.17 15.06 -12.92
CA ASN A 155 -0.73 16.31 -12.39
C ASN A 155 -0.09 17.60 -12.97
N GLY A 156 0.35 17.59 -14.23
CA GLY A 156 0.89 18.78 -14.92
C GLY A 156 0.69 18.76 -16.43
N GLN A 157 -0.26 19.58 -16.90
CA GLN A 157 -0.41 20.21 -18.23
C GLN A 157 -0.02 19.42 -19.51
N GLY A 158 -1.07 18.97 -20.22
CA GLY A 158 -1.23 19.19 -21.67
C GLY A 158 -0.36 18.39 -22.66
N GLY A 159 -0.96 17.34 -23.24
CA GLY A 159 -0.60 16.85 -24.58
C GLY A 159 0.02 15.46 -24.67
N ALA A 160 -0.73 14.55 -25.32
CA ALA A 160 -0.36 13.26 -25.91
C ALA A 160 -0.03 12.06 -24.99
N ALA A 161 -0.64 10.91 -25.33
CA ALA A 161 -0.53 9.55 -24.76
C ALA A 161 -1.41 9.22 -23.53
N ALA A 162 -2.71 9.00 -23.76
CA ALA A 162 -3.69 8.63 -22.73
C ALA A 162 -3.52 7.21 -22.12
N ASN A 163 -2.73 6.33 -22.73
CA ASN A 163 -2.58 4.93 -22.28
C ASN A 163 -1.30 4.62 -21.46
N SER A 164 -0.23 5.41 -21.56
CA SER A 164 0.97 5.28 -20.69
C SER A 164 0.73 5.69 -19.24
N LYS A 165 -0.52 6.03 -18.91
CA LYS A 165 -0.99 6.51 -17.62
C LYS A 165 -1.36 5.37 -16.67
N TYR A 166 -1.48 4.14 -17.16
CA TYR A 166 -1.92 3.00 -16.37
C TYR A 166 -0.95 1.84 -16.49
N THR A 167 -0.59 1.25 -15.35
CA THR A 167 0.23 0.04 -15.24
C THR A 167 -0.67 -1.15 -14.97
N VAL A 168 -0.47 -2.25 -15.70
CA VAL A 168 -1.22 -3.49 -15.48
C VAL A 168 -0.77 -4.13 -14.17
N MET A 169 -1.70 -4.30 -13.22
CA MET A 169 -1.44 -4.95 -11.94
C MET A 169 -1.75 -6.45 -11.99
N SER A 170 -2.84 -6.83 -12.67
CA SER A 170 -3.23 -8.23 -12.88
C SER A 170 -4.33 -8.32 -13.95
N GLY A 171 -4.52 -9.47 -14.59
CA GLY A 171 -5.61 -9.69 -15.55
C GLY A 171 -5.53 -11.04 -16.25
N THR A 172 -6.51 -11.35 -17.09
CA THR A 172 -6.44 -12.53 -17.96
C THR A 172 -5.42 -12.31 -19.09
N PRO A 173 -4.74 -13.35 -19.58
CA PRO A 173 -3.75 -13.21 -20.65
C PRO A 173 -4.29 -12.45 -21.87
N GLU A 174 -5.54 -12.71 -22.25
CA GLU A 174 -6.20 -12.07 -23.40
C GLU A 174 -6.38 -10.57 -23.18
N LYS A 175 -6.82 -10.16 -21.99
CA LYS A 175 -7.07 -8.75 -21.65
C LYS A 175 -5.79 -7.96 -21.44
N ILE A 176 -4.77 -8.59 -20.89
CA ILE A 176 -3.43 -8.00 -20.80
C ILE A 176 -2.89 -7.75 -22.21
N LEU A 177 -2.98 -8.75 -23.10
CA LEU A 177 -2.52 -8.63 -24.49
C LEU A 177 -3.30 -7.53 -25.24
N GLU A 178 -4.62 -7.50 -25.13
CA GLU A 178 -5.47 -6.48 -25.74
C GLU A 178 -5.06 -5.07 -25.30
N HIS A 179 -4.89 -4.86 -23.98
CA HIS A 179 -4.48 -3.58 -23.43
C HIS A 179 -3.09 -3.14 -23.91
N LEU A 180 -2.12 -4.06 -23.99
CA LEU A 180 -0.78 -3.77 -24.49
C LEU A 180 -0.79 -3.41 -25.99
N LEU A 181 -1.56 -4.14 -26.80
CA LEU A 181 -1.69 -3.87 -28.24
C LEU A 181 -2.35 -2.50 -28.50
N ASP A 182 -3.36 -2.14 -27.73
CA ASP A 182 -4.03 -0.84 -27.89
C ASP A 182 -3.13 0.32 -27.46
N THR A 183 -2.27 0.11 -26.46
CA THR A 183 -1.24 1.08 -26.08
C THR A 183 -0.26 1.33 -27.23
N LEU A 184 0.22 0.28 -27.91
CA LEU A 184 1.15 0.40 -29.04
C LEU A 184 0.54 1.05 -30.30
N LYS A 185 -0.76 0.82 -30.56
CA LYS A 185 -1.46 1.44 -31.69
C LYS A 185 -1.60 2.95 -31.56
N LEU A 186 -1.67 3.47 -30.34
CA LEU A 186 -1.81 4.91 -30.07
C LEU A 186 -0.50 5.67 -30.32
N ASP A 187 0.64 5.05 -30.09
CA ASP A 187 1.97 5.64 -30.36
C ASP A 187 2.25 5.77 -31.86
N SER A 188 1.62 4.93 -32.70
CA SER A 188 1.80 4.93 -34.16
C SER A 188 1.08 6.07 -34.90
N ASN A 189 0.33 6.93 -34.19
CA ASN A 189 -0.44 8.03 -34.79
C ASN A 189 0.17 9.43 -34.56
N GLY A 190 1.40 9.49 -34.03
CA GLY A 190 2.18 10.72 -33.85
C GLY A 190 3.47 10.67 -34.66
N ASN A 191 3.38 11.06 -35.95
CA ASN A 191 4.45 11.57 -36.80
C ASN A 191 5.86 10.91 -36.67
N ASP A 192 6.18 9.98 -37.57
CA ASP A 192 7.57 9.63 -37.91
C ASP A 192 8.36 10.91 -38.29
N PRO A 193 9.63 11.03 -37.85
CA PRO A 193 10.69 10.39 -38.61
C PRO A 193 11.74 9.67 -37.76
N ILE A 194 12.02 8.42 -38.14
CA ILE A 194 13.33 7.75 -38.16
C ILE A 194 14.29 8.14 -37.02
N GLY A 195 14.25 7.36 -35.95
CA GLY A 195 15.34 7.21 -35.00
C GLY A 195 15.25 5.82 -34.39
N GLU A 196 16.19 4.95 -34.73
CA GLU A 196 16.35 3.62 -34.14
C GLU A 196 16.39 3.73 -32.61
N SER A 197 15.30 3.34 -31.94
CA SER A 197 15.34 3.00 -30.52
C SER A 197 15.03 1.51 -30.39
N GLU A 198 16.04 0.73 -30.00
CA GLU A 198 15.91 -0.68 -29.68
C GLU A 198 14.73 -0.95 -28.74
N PRO A 199 14.06 -2.11 -28.87
CA PRO A 199 12.95 -2.46 -28.01
C PRO A 199 13.37 -2.52 -26.53
N HIS A 200 12.56 -1.87 -25.69
CA HIS A 200 12.70 -1.81 -24.24
C HIS A 200 12.89 -3.22 -23.64
N PRO A 201 13.84 -3.44 -22.71
CA PRO A 201 14.18 -4.77 -22.16
C PRO A 201 12.99 -5.58 -21.59
N GLN A 202 11.93 -4.90 -21.16
CA GLN A 202 10.70 -5.56 -20.68
C GLN A 202 9.87 -6.20 -21.79
N ALA A 203 9.93 -5.70 -23.03
CA ALA A 203 9.20 -6.31 -24.16
C ALA A 203 9.82 -7.67 -24.56
N PHE A 204 11.12 -7.85 -24.37
CA PHE A 204 11.82 -9.11 -24.67
C PHE A 204 11.52 -10.20 -23.63
N LEU A 205 11.40 -9.83 -22.36
CA LEU A 205 11.02 -10.75 -21.28
C LEU A 205 9.57 -11.26 -21.44
N ILE A 206 8.66 -10.39 -21.88
CA ILE A 206 7.25 -10.76 -22.12
C ILE A 206 7.13 -11.71 -23.33
N PHE A 207 7.91 -11.50 -24.40
CA PHE A 207 7.92 -12.42 -25.56
C PHE A 207 8.52 -13.80 -25.24
N GLN A 208 9.46 -13.90 -24.29
CA GLN A 208 10.01 -15.18 -23.87
C GLN A 208 9.07 -15.99 -22.97
N MET A 209 8.21 -15.35 -22.18
CA MET A 209 7.22 -16.07 -21.35
C MET A 209 6.07 -16.69 -22.14
N ILE A 210 5.74 -16.17 -23.33
CA ILE A 210 4.60 -16.64 -24.13
C ILE A 210 4.95 -17.84 -25.04
N ARG A 211 6.24 -18.15 -25.27
CA ARG A 211 6.65 -19.27 -26.14
C ARG A 211 6.78 -20.64 -25.45
N HIS A 212 6.59 -20.72 -24.14
CA HIS A 212 6.72 -21.97 -23.37
C HIS A 212 5.60 -22.20 -22.35
N SER A 213 4.35 -21.99 -22.74
CA SER A 213 3.18 -22.55 -22.05
C SER A 213 2.11 -22.95 -23.05
#